data_AF-A0A843JW10-F1
#
_entry.id   AF-A0A843JW10-F1
#
_cell.length_a   1.000
_cell.length_b   1.000
_cell.length_c   1.000
_cell.angle_alpha   90.00
_cell.angle_beta   90.00
_cell.angle_gamma   90.00
#
_symmetry.space_group_name_H-M   'P 1'
#
loop_
_entity.id
_entity.type
_entity.pdbx_description
1 polymer ?
#
loop_
_entity_poly.entity_id
_entity_poly.type
_entity_poly.pdbx_seq_one_letter_code
_entity_poly.pdbx_strand_id
1 'polypeptide(L)'
;MTFFLFGGLSNLIPESFVEWGYVGIFISGILYVFSFTAPIATALILIFSTNNNFILLGLIAGIGSLVGDFLIFHFIRISFADEIKEFSQHKISLFTLNKIPKIYQKYLAYTLGAIFIATPLPDEVGITILASSKEVKLKHFGIISYVLNTAGIFLIILLGKTL
;
A
#
# COMPACT_ATOMS: atom_id res chain seq x y z
N MET A 1 24.48 -11.80 0.04
CA MET A 1 23.97 -13.04 -0.59
C MET A 1 22.74 -12.73 -1.44
N THR A 2 22.11 -11.57 -1.25
CA THR A 2 21.25 -10.81 -2.18
C THR A 2 21.49 -11.02 -3.68
N PHE A 3 22.72 -10.87 -4.17
CA PHE A 3 23.05 -11.06 -5.59
C PHE A 3 22.82 -12.51 -6.07
N PHE A 4 22.80 -13.49 -5.17
CA PHE A 4 22.63 -14.91 -5.52
C PHE A 4 21.16 -15.34 -5.52
N LEU A 5 20.30 -14.73 -4.69
CA LEU A 5 18.85 -15.00 -4.66
C LEU A 5 18.09 -14.20 -5.73
N PHE A 6 18.55 -12.99 -6.07
CA PHE A 6 17.92 -12.11 -7.06
C PHE A 6 18.78 -11.82 -8.31
N GLY A 7 20.00 -12.32 -8.41
CA GLY A 7 20.84 -12.14 -9.61
C GLY A 7 20.28 -12.82 -10.88
N GLY A 8 19.33 -13.74 -10.73
CA GLY A 8 18.52 -14.23 -11.85
C GLY A 8 17.42 -13.25 -12.26
N LEU A 9 16.85 -12.49 -11.31
CA LEU A 9 15.84 -11.46 -11.56
C LEU A 9 16.42 -10.15 -12.07
N SER A 10 17.67 -9.81 -11.74
CA SER A 10 18.34 -8.63 -12.32
C SER A 10 18.42 -8.71 -13.84
N ASN A 11 18.51 -9.92 -14.39
CA ASN A 11 18.51 -10.16 -15.85
C ASN A 11 17.10 -10.08 -16.47
N LEU A 12 16.04 -10.11 -15.64
CA LEU A 12 14.64 -9.99 -16.08
C LEU A 12 14.14 -8.53 -16.05
N ILE A 13 14.81 -7.67 -15.30
CA ILE A 13 14.48 -6.24 -15.23
C ILE A 13 15.31 -5.51 -16.29
N PRO A 14 14.68 -4.76 -17.21
CA PRO A 14 15.41 -3.98 -18.20
C PRO A 14 16.36 -3.01 -17.49
N GLU A 15 17.64 -2.99 -17.88
CA GLU A 15 18.64 -2.04 -17.35
C GLU A 15 18.14 -0.59 -17.48
N SER A 16 17.37 -0.31 -18.53
CA SER A 16 16.72 0.98 -18.78
C SER A 16 15.79 1.44 -17.66
N PHE A 17 15.19 0.55 -16.87
CA PHE A 17 14.32 0.95 -15.75
C PHE A 17 15.14 1.38 -14.52
N VAL A 18 16.33 0.79 -14.33
CA VAL A 18 17.24 1.17 -13.25
C VAL A 18 17.86 2.55 -13.50
N GLU A 19 18.07 2.90 -14.77
CA GLU A 19 18.55 4.22 -15.20
C GLU A 19 17.60 5.37 -14.84
N TRP A 20 16.31 5.08 -14.58
CA TRP A 20 15.34 6.11 -14.19
C TRP A 20 15.57 6.65 -12.77
N GLY A 21 16.47 6.03 -11.99
CA GLY A 21 16.89 6.52 -10.69
C GLY A 21 15.72 6.75 -9.72
N TYR A 22 15.58 7.98 -9.21
CA TYR A 22 14.50 8.33 -8.27
C TYR A 22 13.10 8.19 -8.86
N VAL A 23 12.92 8.36 -10.16
CA VAL A 23 11.62 8.15 -10.82
C VAL A 23 11.27 6.66 -10.82
N GLY A 24 12.26 5.81 -11.10
CA GLY A 24 12.10 4.35 -11.00
C GLY A 24 11.71 3.91 -9.59
N ILE A 25 12.39 4.44 -8.57
CA ILE A 25 12.07 4.19 -7.15
C ILE A 25 10.63 4.60 -6.81
N PHE A 26 10.21 5.79 -7.25
CA PHE A 26 8.84 6.28 -7.04
C PHE A 26 7.81 5.35 -7.71
N ILE A 27 8.03 4.94 -8.96
CA ILE A 27 7.14 4.02 -9.67
C ILE A 27 7.12 2.64 -9.00
N SER A 28 8.27 2.13 -8.55
CA SER A 28 8.31 0.88 -7.77
C SER A 28 7.47 1.00 -6.49
N GLY A 29 7.47 2.16 -5.84
CA GLY A 29 6.57 2.46 -4.73
C GLY A 29 5.08 2.37 -5.10
N ILE A 30 4.67 2.95 -6.23
CA ILE A 30 3.28 2.83 -6.73
C ILE A 30 2.91 1.37 -6.97
N LEU A 31 3.80 0.61 -7.61
CA LEU A 31 3.56 -0.80 -7.94
C LEU A 31 3.61 -1.71 -6.70
N TYR A 32 4.25 -1.28 -5.62
CA TYR A 32 4.39 -2.05 -4.40
C TYR A 32 3.05 -2.37 -3.73
N VAL A 33 2.10 -1.42 -3.77
CA VAL A 33 0.81 -1.55 -3.07
C VAL A 33 -0.22 -2.39 -3.83
N PHE A 34 0.02 -2.73 -5.10
CA PHE A 34 -0.87 -3.61 -5.84
C PHE A 34 -0.40 -5.05 -5.68
N SER A 35 -1.27 -5.92 -5.18
CA SER A 35 -0.98 -7.34 -4.92
C SER A 35 -0.36 -8.08 -6.09
N PHE A 36 -0.82 -7.76 -7.30
CA PHE A 36 -0.33 -8.41 -8.52
C PHE A 36 1.08 -7.97 -8.91
N THR A 37 1.47 -6.73 -8.58
CA THR A 37 2.79 -6.18 -8.93
C THR A 37 3.76 -6.13 -7.75
N ALA A 38 3.29 -6.37 -6.52
CA ALA A 38 4.08 -6.30 -5.29
C ALA A 38 5.36 -7.16 -5.31
N PRO A 39 5.37 -8.42 -5.81
CA PRO A 39 6.61 -9.21 -5.86
C PRO A 39 7.68 -8.59 -6.77
N ILE A 40 7.26 -8.08 -7.92
CA ILE A 40 8.14 -7.43 -8.91
C ILE A 40 8.64 -6.09 -8.36
N ALA A 41 7.74 -5.29 -7.79
CA ALA A 41 8.07 -4.02 -7.15
C ALA A 41 9.05 -4.19 -5.98
N THR A 42 8.87 -5.24 -5.17
CA THR A 42 9.79 -5.61 -4.08
C THR A 42 11.19 -5.90 -4.62
N ALA A 43 11.29 -6.68 -5.71
CA ALA A 43 12.57 -6.95 -6.36
C ALA A 43 13.23 -5.65 -6.88
N LEU A 44 12.46 -4.75 -7.49
CA LEU A 44 12.94 -3.45 -7.96
C LEU A 44 13.45 -2.59 -6.80
N ILE A 45 12.70 -2.47 -5.70
CA ILE A 45 13.09 -1.74 -4.50
C ILE A 45 14.42 -2.27 -3.95
N LEU A 46 14.58 -3.60 -3.89
CA LEU A 46 15.83 -4.22 -3.44
C LEU A 46 16.99 -3.91 -4.39
N ILE A 47 16.79 -3.98 -5.71
CA ILE A 47 17.82 -3.62 -6.69
C ILE A 47 18.22 -2.15 -6.55
N PHE A 48 17.25 -1.23 -6.47
CA PHE A 48 17.55 0.19 -6.25
C PHE A 48 18.29 0.43 -4.93
N SER A 49 18.04 -0.38 -3.90
CA SER A 49 18.68 -0.24 -2.59
C SER A 49 20.18 -0.54 -2.60
N THR A 50 20.68 -1.26 -3.61
CA THR A 50 22.11 -1.55 -3.74
C THR A 50 22.95 -0.32 -4.10
N ASN A 51 22.37 0.61 -4.86
CA ASN A 51 23.09 1.76 -5.44
C ASN A 51 22.66 3.11 -4.85
N ASN A 52 21.69 3.13 -3.92
CA ASN A 52 21.12 4.36 -3.37
C ASN A 52 21.16 4.38 -1.84
N ASN A 53 21.07 5.59 -1.27
CA ASN A 53 20.85 5.74 0.16
C ASN A 53 19.48 5.14 0.52
N PHE A 54 19.47 4.10 1.35
CA PHE A 54 18.26 3.37 1.72
C PHE A 54 17.18 4.25 2.35
N ILE A 55 17.57 5.31 3.10
CA ILE A 55 16.65 6.25 3.74
C ILE A 55 15.89 7.04 2.68
N LEU A 56 16.62 7.65 1.74
CA LEU A 56 16.02 8.45 0.67
C LEU A 56 15.16 7.57 -0.25
N LEU A 57 15.64 6.38 -0.59
CA LEU A 57 14.90 5.42 -1.39
C LEU A 57 13.57 5.04 -0.72
N GLY A 58 13.60 4.67 0.56
CA GLY A 58 12.38 4.28 1.30
C GLY A 58 11.37 5.42 1.37
N LEU A 59 11.83 6.67 1.58
CA LEU A 59 10.95 7.83 1.58
C LEU A 59 10.31 8.10 0.21
N ILE A 60 11.08 7.99 -0.89
CA ILE A 60 10.57 8.21 -2.25
C ILE A 60 9.60 7.10 -2.67
N ALA A 61 9.96 5.84 -2.43
CA ALA A 61 9.09 4.70 -2.68
C ALA A 61 7.82 4.79 -1.81
N GLY A 62 7.94 5.26 -0.56
CA GLY A 62 6.80 5.56 0.30
C GLY A 62 5.83 6.61 -0.27
N ILE A 63 6.36 7.65 -0.93
CA ILE A 63 5.50 8.65 -1.60
C ILE A 63 4.81 8.00 -2.80
N GLY A 64 5.52 7.13 -3.53
CA GLY A 64 4.93 6.29 -4.58
C GLY A 64 3.79 5.41 -4.08
N SER A 65 3.99 4.68 -2.98
CA SER A 65 2.96 3.82 -2.40
C SER A 65 1.74 4.62 -1.97
N LEU A 66 1.93 5.82 -1.40
CA LEU A 66 0.82 6.72 -1.06
C LEU A 66 -0.01 7.11 -2.30
N VAL A 67 0.64 7.37 -3.43
CA VAL A 67 -0.05 7.67 -4.69
C VAL A 67 -0.82 6.44 -5.18
N GLY A 68 -0.22 5.26 -5.15
CA GLY A 68 -0.90 3.99 -5.47
C GLY A 68 -2.14 3.77 -4.59
N ASP A 69 -2.01 3.97 -3.28
CA ASP A 69 -3.09 3.83 -2.32
C ASP A 69 -4.22 4.84 -2.55
N PHE A 70 -3.91 6.07 -2.95
CA PHE A 70 -4.93 7.04 -3.35
C PHE A 70 -5.65 6.63 -4.64
N LEU A 71 -4.96 6.03 -5.61
CA LEU A 71 -5.59 5.48 -6.80
C LEU A 71 -6.55 4.34 -6.43
N ILE A 72 -6.12 3.40 -5.59
CA ILE A 72 -6.95 2.28 -5.10
C ILE A 72 -8.16 2.83 -4.34
N PHE A 73 -7.94 3.75 -3.38
CA PHE A 73 -9.01 4.34 -2.58
C PHE A 73 -10.04 5.06 -3.45
N HIS A 74 -9.58 5.84 -4.43
CA HIS A 74 -10.45 6.57 -5.34
C HIS A 74 -11.23 5.64 -6.25
N PHE A 75 -10.57 4.62 -6.82
CA PHE A 75 -11.20 3.60 -7.65
C PHE A 75 -12.32 2.89 -6.88
N ILE A 76 -12.04 2.41 -5.66
CA ILE A 76 -13.05 1.73 -4.83
C ILE A 76 -14.23 2.65 -4.51
N ARG A 77 -13.95 3.90 -4.14
CA ARG A 77 -14.99 4.89 -3.81
C ARG A 77 -15.91 5.20 -4.98
N ILE A 78 -15.40 5.20 -6.21
CA ILE A 78 -16.18 5.47 -7.42
C ILE A 78 -16.90 4.20 -7.88
N SER A 79 -16.16 3.12 -8.06
CA SER A 79 -16.69 1.87 -8.62
C SER A 79 -17.73 1.22 -7.74
N PHE A 80 -17.64 1.41 -6.42
CA PHE A 80 -18.60 0.86 -5.47
C PHE A 80 -19.48 1.94 -4.83
N ALA A 81 -19.53 3.15 -5.40
CA ALA A 81 -20.25 4.28 -4.79
C ALA A 81 -21.74 3.96 -4.59
N ASP A 82 -22.34 3.36 -5.61
CA ASP A 82 -23.77 3.06 -5.65
C ASP A 82 -24.10 1.84 -4.78
N GLU A 83 -23.27 0.79 -4.79
CA GLU A 83 -23.41 -0.37 -3.91
C GLU A 83 -23.21 0.01 -2.44
N ILE A 84 -22.22 0.85 -2.12
CA ILE A 84 -22.01 1.36 -0.75
C ILE A 84 -23.21 2.21 -0.30
N LYS A 85 -23.80 2.99 -1.22
CA LYS A 85 -24.99 3.80 -0.94
C LYS A 85 -26.23 2.95 -0.74
N GLU A 86 -26.42 1.92 -1.56
CA GLU A 86 -27.50 0.96 -1.49
C GLU A 86 -27.40 0.08 -0.23
N PHE A 87 -26.21 -0.44 0.10
CA PHE A 87 -25.95 -1.14 1.37
C PHE A 87 -26.23 -0.26 2.60
N SER A 88 -25.92 1.03 2.52
CA SER A 88 -26.21 1.99 3.58
C SER A 88 -27.71 2.32 3.71
N GLN A 89 -28.53 2.03 2.70
CA GLN A 89 -29.96 2.33 2.65
C GLN A 89 -30.83 1.08 2.88
N HIS A 90 -30.38 -0.10 2.48
CA HIS A 90 -31.10 -1.34 2.73
C HIS A 90 -30.98 -1.79 4.19
N LYS A 91 -32.15 -2.08 4.78
CA LYS A 91 -32.35 -2.72 6.10
C LYS A 91 -31.82 -4.17 6.17
N ILE A 92 -30.87 -4.57 5.32
CA ILE A 92 -29.98 -5.69 5.62
C ILE A 92 -28.92 -5.13 6.56
N SER A 93 -29.40 -4.67 7.73
CA SER A 93 -28.54 -4.46 8.86
C SER A 93 -27.95 -5.83 9.15
N LEU A 94 -26.66 -6.01 8.86
CA LEU A 94 -25.85 -6.88 9.69
C LEU A 94 -26.20 -6.50 11.12
N PHE A 95 -26.85 -7.44 11.81
CA PHE A 95 -27.80 -7.30 12.91
C PHE A 95 -27.23 -6.65 14.20
N THR A 96 -26.11 -5.92 14.13
CA THR A 96 -25.32 -5.49 15.29
C THR A 96 -24.65 -4.12 15.13
N LEU A 97 -24.49 -3.55 13.92
CA LEU A 97 -23.66 -2.33 13.74
C LEU A 97 -24.38 -1.00 14.00
N ASN A 98 -25.72 -0.94 13.90
CA ASN A 98 -26.49 0.29 14.20
C ASN A 98 -26.46 0.69 15.69
N LYS A 99 -25.96 -0.17 16.57
CA LYS A 99 -25.74 0.16 18.00
C LYS A 99 -24.36 0.76 18.27
N ILE A 100 -23.43 0.70 17.32
CA ILE A 100 -22.07 1.20 17.51
C ILE A 100 -22.03 2.67 17.09
N PRO A 101 -21.68 3.61 18.00
CA PRO A 101 -21.58 5.02 17.64
C PRO A 101 -20.58 5.23 16.51
N LYS A 102 -20.85 6.20 15.62
CA LYS A 102 -20.02 6.52 14.44
C LYS A 102 -18.54 6.70 14.75
N ILE A 103 -18.22 7.20 15.96
CA ILE A 103 -16.84 7.36 16.44
C ILE A 103 -16.10 6.01 16.54
N TYR A 104 -16.76 4.97 17.02
CA TYR A 104 -16.16 3.63 17.15
C TYR A 104 -16.08 2.91 15.80
N GLN A 105 -17.05 3.14 14.90
CA GLN A 105 -16.99 2.63 13.53
C GLN A 105 -15.76 3.19 12.79
N LYS A 106 -15.46 4.48 12.98
CA LYS A 106 -14.25 5.12 12.44
C LYS A 106 -12.97 4.43 12.96
N TYR A 107 -12.84 4.27 14.28
CA TYR A 107 -11.65 3.64 14.85
C TYR A 107 -11.50 2.18 14.42
N LEU A 108 -12.58 1.41 14.39
CA LEU A 108 -12.55 0.02 13.93
C LEU A 108 -12.09 -0.08 12.47
N ALA A 109 -12.58 0.80 11.59
CA ALA A 109 -12.13 0.85 10.20
C ALA A 109 -10.64 1.18 10.09
N TYR A 110 -10.15 2.18 10.84
CA TYR A 110 -8.72 2.50 10.87
C TYR A 110 -7.87 1.36 11.42
N THR A 111 -8.30 0.70 12.49
CA THR A 111 -7.57 -0.42 13.08
C THR A 111 -7.49 -1.60 12.10
N LEU A 112 -8.63 -2.02 11.54
CA LEU A 112 -8.64 -3.13 10.58
C LEU A 112 -7.86 -2.78 9.32
N GLY A 113 -8.12 -1.61 8.72
CA GLY A 113 -7.39 -1.15 7.55
C GLY A 113 -5.89 -1.08 7.76
N ALA A 114 -5.44 -0.54 8.90
CA ALA A 114 -4.02 -0.49 9.25
C ALA A 114 -3.41 -1.87 9.47
N ILE A 115 -4.15 -2.83 10.05
CA ILE A 115 -3.67 -4.22 10.19
C ILE A 115 -3.42 -4.82 8.81
N PHE A 116 -4.38 -4.71 7.89
CA PHE A 116 -4.23 -5.26 6.54
C PHE A 116 -3.08 -4.60 5.77
N ILE A 117 -2.99 -3.26 5.79
CA ILE A 117 -1.92 -2.51 5.11
C ILE A 117 -0.53 -2.79 5.73
N ALA A 118 -0.45 -2.98 7.05
CA ALA A 118 0.84 -3.24 7.70
C ALA A 118 1.33 -4.69 7.51
N THR A 119 0.44 -5.61 7.14
CA THR A 119 0.77 -7.02 6.91
C THR A 119 1.19 -7.26 5.46
N PRO A 120 1.88 -8.36 5.14
CA PRO A 120 2.15 -8.77 3.75
C PRO A 120 0.87 -9.22 3.00
N LEU A 121 -0.29 -8.71 3.40
CA LEU A 121 -1.57 -8.93 2.75
C LEU A 121 -1.78 -7.88 1.65
N PRO A 122 -2.67 -8.16 0.69
CA PRO A 122 -3.15 -7.18 -0.28
C PRO A 122 -3.57 -5.84 0.34
N ASP A 123 -2.89 -4.73 0.03
CA ASP A 123 -3.27 -3.39 0.50
C ASP A 123 -4.69 -3.03 0.03
N GLU A 124 -5.13 -3.58 -1.10
CA GLU A 124 -6.47 -3.40 -1.63
C GLU A 124 -7.56 -3.78 -0.62
N VAL A 125 -7.35 -4.82 0.20
CA VAL A 125 -8.33 -5.24 1.21
C VAL A 125 -8.43 -4.21 2.34
N GLY A 126 -7.29 -3.77 2.87
CA GLY A 126 -7.26 -2.76 3.92
C GLY A 126 -7.85 -1.43 3.46
N ILE A 127 -7.51 -1.01 2.24
CA ILE A 127 -8.03 0.21 1.63
C ILE A 127 -9.52 0.08 1.32
N THR A 128 -10.01 -1.10 0.92
CA THR A 128 -11.46 -1.34 0.71
C THR A 128 -12.26 -1.13 1.99
N ILE A 129 -11.77 -1.63 3.13
CA ILE A 129 -12.40 -1.44 4.43
C ILE A 129 -12.46 0.06 4.78
N LEU A 130 -11.37 0.78 4.54
CA LEU A 130 -11.25 2.22 4.80
C LEU A 130 -12.14 3.05 3.86
N ALA A 131 -12.13 2.73 2.57
CA ALA A 131 -12.91 3.39 1.52
C ALA A 131 -14.42 3.14 1.70
N SER A 132 -14.83 2.00 2.27
CA SER A 132 -16.24 1.73 2.54
C SER A 132 -16.80 2.56 3.71
N SER A 133 -15.94 3.02 4.62
CA SER A 133 -16.34 3.83 5.77
C SER A 133 -16.51 5.31 5.41
N LYS A 134 -17.71 5.86 5.54
CA LYS A 134 -18.00 7.29 5.27
C LYS A 134 -17.23 8.27 6.18
N GLU A 135 -16.82 7.81 7.36
CA GLU A 135 -16.15 8.64 8.38
C GLU A 135 -14.63 8.76 8.17
N VAL A 136 -14.05 7.93 7.29
CA VAL A 136 -12.62 7.94 6.96
C VAL A 136 -12.32 9.13 6.04
N LYS A 137 -11.42 10.01 6.52
CA LYS A 137 -10.98 11.19 5.76
C LYS A 137 -9.70 10.85 4.97
N LEU A 138 -9.66 11.28 3.70
CA LEU A 138 -8.54 11.04 2.80
C LEU A 138 -7.18 11.49 3.38
N LYS A 139 -7.13 12.65 4.05
CA LYS A 139 -5.90 13.16 4.70
C LYS A 139 -5.35 12.22 5.79
N HIS A 140 -6.23 11.67 6.62
CA HIS A 140 -5.82 10.79 7.72
C HIS A 140 -5.41 9.42 7.19
N PHE A 141 -6.15 8.91 6.20
CA PHE A 141 -5.77 7.72 5.46
C PHE A 141 -4.38 7.88 4.86
N GLY A 142 -4.12 8.98 4.16
CA GLY A 142 -2.83 9.20 3.51
C GLY A 142 -1.65 9.24 4.48
N ILE A 143 -1.80 9.83 5.66
CA ILE A 143 -0.74 9.80 6.69
C ILE A 143 -0.47 8.37 7.15
N ILE A 144 -1.52 7.60 7.46
CA ILE A 144 -1.39 6.22 7.94
C ILE A 144 -0.77 5.33 6.85
N SER A 145 -1.30 5.39 5.63
CA SER A 145 -0.79 4.67 4.46
C SER A 145 0.69 4.96 4.23
N TYR A 146 1.07 6.23 4.18
CA TYR A 146 2.45 6.63 3.97
C TYR A 146 3.39 6.06 5.03
N VAL A 147 3.02 6.18 6.31
CA VAL A 147 3.85 5.69 7.41
C VAL A 147 3.98 4.18 7.39
N LEU A 148 2.87 3.45 7.21
CA LEU A 148 2.88 1.99 7.21
C LEU A 148 3.64 1.41 6.01
N ASN A 149 3.37 1.90 4.80
CA ASN A 149 4.05 1.42 3.60
C ASN A 149 5.54 1.78 3.61
N THR A 150 5.89 3.00 4.02
CA THR A 150 7.30 3.39 4.17
C THR A 150 8.02 2.50 5.18
N ALA A 151 7.39 2.18 6.30
CA ALA A 151 7.94 1.26 7.30
C ALA A 151 8.12 -0.17 6.75
N GLY A 152 7.14 -0.68 6.01
CA GLY A 152 7.21 -1.97 5.33
C GLY A 152 8.35 -2.03 4.30
N ILE A 153 8.48 -0.98 3.48
CA ILE A 153 9.58 -0.84 2.51
C ILE A 153 10.94 -0.80 3.22
N PHE A 154 11.08 -0.06 4.33
CA PHE A 154 12.31 -0.10 5.11
C PHE A 154 12.63 -1.48 5.66
N LEU A 155 11.62 -2.20 6.15
CA LEU A 155 11.78 -3.56 6.64
C LEU A 155 12.27 -4.48 5.53
N ILE A 156 11.70 -4.40 4.34
CA ILE A 156 12.14 -5.15 3.14
C ILE A 156 13.61 -4.87 2.82
N ILE A 157 14.01 -3.59 2.78
CA ILE A 157 15.39 -3.21 2.45
C ILE A 157 16.37 -3.70 3.51
N LEU A 158 16.01 -3.58 4.80
CA LEU A 158 16.83 -4.05 5.91
C LEU A 158 17.00 -5.56 5.88
N LEU A 159 15.91 -6.32 5.67
CA LEU A 159 15.96 -7.77 5.51
C LEU A 159 16.83 -8.17 4.32
N GLY A 160 16.66 -7.48 3.19
CA GLY A 160 17.49 -7.66 2.01
C GLY A 160 18.97 -7.46 2.31
N LYS A 161 19.33 -6.42 3.06
CA LYS A 161 20.74 -6.15 3.41
C LYS A 161 21.34 -7.22 4.34
N THR A 162 20.54 -7.83 5.21
CA THR A 162 21.00 -8.86 6.16
C THR A 162 21.18 -10.25 5.55
N LEU A 163 20.58 -10.51 4.38
CA LEU A 163 20.64 -11.79 3.66
C LEU A 163 21.81 -11.83 2.65
#